data_AF-A0A0Q0YXC6-F1
#
_entry.id   AF-A0A0Q0YXC6-F1
#
_cell.length_a   1.000
_cell.length_b   1.000
_cell.length_c   1.000
_cell.angle_alpha   90.00
_cell.angle_beta   90.00
_cell.angle_gamma   90.00
#
_symmetry.space_group_name_H-M   'P 1'
#
loop_
_entity.id
_entity.type
_entity.pdbx_description
1 polymer ?
#
loop_
_entity_poly.entity_id
_entity_poly.type
_entity_poly.pdbx_seq_one_letter_code
_entity_poly.pdbx_strand_id
1 'polypeptide(L)' 'MSTGIWIMIVIIALLVGAVGGFFFARRYMENYLKNNPPINEDMLRTMMLQMGQKPSQKKLHQMMTAMQNQSKK' A
#
# COMPACT_ATOMS: atom_id res chain seq x y z
N MET A 1 -32.90 22.50 24.38
CA MET A 1 -31.58 22.23 23.78
C MET A 1 -31.62 22.66 22.32
N SER A 2 -30.69 23.50 21.86
CA SER A 2 -30.77 24.08 20.50
C SER A 2 -30.28 23.06 19.46
N THR A 3 -31.06 22.90 18.41
CA THR A 3 -30.78 22.01 17.27
C THR A 3 -29.46 22.36 16.55
N GLY A 4 -29.02 23.62 16.60
CA GLY A 4 -27.76 24.07 16.00
C GLY A 4 -26.50 23.46 16.62
N ILE A 5 -26.48 23.23 17.94
CA ILE A 5 -25.31 22.61 18.61
C ILE A 5 -25.14 21.16 18.15
N TRP A 6 -26.25 20.43 17.97
CA TRP A 6 -26.22 19.06 17.47
C TRP A 6 -25.65 18.95 16.06
N ILE A 7 -26.05 19.85 15.15
CA ILE A 7 -25.55 19.87 13.77
C ILE A 7 -24.03 20.07 13.76
N MET A 8 -23.51 20.98 14.58
CA MET A 8 -22.08 21.25 14.66
C MET A 8 -21.28 20.05 15.20
N ILE A 9 -21.80 19.35 16.22
CA ILE A 9 -21.18 18.14 16.75
C ILE A 9 -21.13 17.04 15.68
N VAL A 10 -22.22 16.84 14.92
CA VAL A 10 -22.27 15.84 13.85
C VAL A 10 -21.24 16.11 12.75
N ILE A 11 -21.06 17.38 12.35
CA ILE A 11 -20.06 17.77 11.35
C ILE A 11 -18.64 17.49 11.85
N ILE A 12 -18.33 17.85 13.10
CA ILE A 12 -17.01 17.59 13.68
C ILE A 12 -16.77 16.08 13.81
N ALA A 13 -17.77 15.31 14.25
CA ALA A 13 -17.67 13.86 14.35
C ALA A 13 -17.44 13.20 12.97
N LEU A 14 -18.07 13.69 11.91
CA LEU A 14 -17.83 13.23 10.54
C LEU A 14 -16.42 13.56 10.06
N LEU A 15 -15.91 14.77 10.33
CA LEU A 15 -14.54 15.14 9.96
C LEU A 15 -13.50 14.30 10.70
N VAL A 16 -13.67 14.11 12.01
CA VAL A 16 -12.78 13.27 12.82
C VAL A 16 -12.86 11.80 12.39
N GLY A 17 -14.06 11.29 12.11
CA GLY A 17 -14.26 9.94 11.61
C GLY A 17 -13.63 9.70 10.24
N ALA A 18 -13.76 10.66 9.32
CA ALA A 18 -13.15 10.58 7.99
C ALA A 18 -11.62 10.61 8.06
N VAL A 19 -11.05 11.55 8.82
CA VAL A 19 -9.58 11.66 8.99
C VAL A 19 -9.03 10.44 9.73
N GLY A 20 -9.65 10.04 10.84
CA GLY A 20 -9.26 8.88 11.61
C GLY A 20 -9.36 7.58 10.80
N GLY A 21 -10.46 7.39 10.08
CA GLY A 21 -10.68 6.24 9.20
C GLY A 21 -9.66 6.18 8.06
N PHE A 22 -9.35 7.31 7.42
CA PHE A 22 -8.36 7.37 6.34
C PHE A 22 -6.95 7.00 6.82
N PHE A 23 -6.51 7.57 7.95
CA PHE A 23 -5.19 7.26 8.52
C PHE A 23 -5.10 5.81 8.99
N PHE A 24 -6.15 5.27 9.60
CA PHE A 24 -6.19 3.87 10.03
C PHE A 24 -6.15 2.92 8.84
N ALA A 25 -6.97 3.16 7.81
CA ALA A 25 -6.98 2.37 6.58
C ALA A 25 -5.62 2.41 5.87
N ARG A 26 -4.97 3.58 5.82
CA ARG A 26 -3.62 3.73 5.27
C ARG A 26 -2.59 2.89 6.03
N ARG A 27 -2.59 2.98 7.36
CA ARG A 27 -1.70 2.19 8.23
C ARG A 27 -1.93 0.68 8.05
N TYR A 28 -3.19 0.28 7.94
CA TYR A 28 -3.58 -1.12 7.72
C TYR A 28 -3.08 -1.63 6.36
N MET A 29 -3.27 -0.86 5.28
CA MET A 29 -2.76 -1.22 3.94
C MET A 29 -1.23 -1.33 3.91
N GLU A 30 -0.52 -0.40 4.54
CA GLU A 30 0.95 -0.47 4.63
C GLU A 30 1.40 -1.75 5.35
N ASN A 31 0.75 -2.12 6.45
CA ASN A 31 1.05 -3.37 7.16
C ASN A 31 0.70 -4.61 6.33
N TYR A 32 -0.42 -4.58 5.60
CA TYR A 32 -0.84 -5.69 4.72
C TYR A 32 0.20 -5.94 3.61
N LEU A 33 0.64 -4.89 2.93
CA LEU A 33 1.66 -4.98 1.86
C LEU A 33 3.03 -5.40 2.38
N LYS A 34 3.37 -5.08 3.64
CA LYS A 34 4.61 -5.56 4.29
C LYS A 34 4.56 -7.04 4.64
N ASN A 35 3.42 -7.51 5.11
CA ASN A 35 3.25 -8.91 5.54
C ASN A 35 3.07 -9.87 4.35
N ASN A 36 2.55 -9.38 3.22
CA ASN A 36 2.45 -10.15 1.98
C ASN A 36 3.05 -9.32 0.83
N PRO A 37 4.39 -9.38 0.63
CA PRO A 37 5.06 -8.53 -0.35
C PRO A 37 4.43 -8.74 -1.73
N PRO A 38 4.02 -7.67 -2.43
CA PRO A 38 3.26 -7.78 -3.67
C PRO A 38 4.05 -8.39 -4.84
N ILE A 39 5.34 -8.70 -4.65
CA ILE A 39 6.27 -9.07 -5.71
C ILE A 39 7.07 -10.30 -5.28
N ASN A 40 6.74 -11.44 -5.89
CA ASN A 40 7.51 -12.68 -5.81
C ASN A 40 8.36 -12.88 -7.08
N GLU A 41 9.25 -13.88 -7.06
CA GLU A 41 10.15 -14.19 -8.19
C GLU A 41 9.40 -14.52 -9.49
N ASP A 42 8.26 -15.20 -9.38
CA ASP A 42 7.42 -15.57 -10.52
C ASP A 42 6.74 -14.36 -11.17
N MET A 43 6.27 -13.38 -10.37
CA MET A 43 5.75 -12.11 -10.90
C MET A 43 6.84 -11.29 -11.57
N LEU A 44 8.04 -11.24 -11.02
CA LEU A 44 9.17 -10.55 -11.67
C LEU A 44 9.60 -11.23 -12.96
N ARG A 45 9.58 -12.57 -12.97
CA ARG A 45 9.87 -13.36 -14.16
C ARG A 45 8.84 -13.12 -15.26
N THR A 46 7.55 -13.17 -14.92
CA THR A 46 6.47 -12.89 -15.88
C THR A 46 6.50 -11.44 -16.36
N MET A 47 6.79 -10.47 -15.49
CA MET A 47 6.97 -9.06 -15.86
C MET A 47 8.14 -8.87 -16.84
N MET A 48 9.30 -9.51 -16.59
CA MET A 48 10.44 -9.47 -17.52
C MET A 48 10.13 -10.12 -18.86
N LEU A 49 9.42 -11.25 -18.85
CA LEU A 49 8.98 -11.94 -20.07
C LEU A 49 8.00 -11.09 -20.88
N GLN A 50 7.07 -10.38 -20.22
CA GLN A 50 6.15 -9.44 -20.86
C GLN A 50 6.90 -8.27 -21.52
N MET A 51 8.03 -7.85 -20.96
CA MET A 51 8.91 -6.83 -21.53
C MET A 51 9.85 -7.37 -22.63
N GLY A 52 9.71 -8.63 -23.05
CA GLY A 52 10.55 -9.25 -24.07
C GLY A 52 12.00 -9.51 -23.61
N GLN A 53 12.31 -9.33 -22.32
CA GLN A 53 13.61 -9.63 -21.77
C GLN A 53 13.66 -11.10 -21.35
N LYS A 54 14.66 -11.85 -21.82
CA LYS A 54 14.94 -13.20 -21.30
C LYS A 54 15.46 -13.08 -19.86
N PRO A 55 14.70 -13.52 -18.84
CA PRO A 55 15.13 -13.40 -17.46
C PRO A 55 16.28 -14.36 -17.19
N SER A 56 17.45 -13.82 -16.84
CA SER A 56 18.54 -14.60 -16.25
C SER A 56 18.32 -14.68 -14.73
N GLN A 57 18.51 -15.84 -14.12
CA GLN A 57 18.29 -16.05 -12.67
C GLN A 57 19.06 -15.03 -11.81
N LYS A 58 20.27 -14.64 -12.23
CA LYS A 58 21.06 -13.61 -11.54
C LYS A 58 20.41 -12.23 -11.61
N LYS A 59 19.88 -11.86 -12.78
CA LYS A 59 19.22 -10.57 -13.02
C LYS A 59 17.87 -10.51 -12.28
N LEU A 60 17.14 -11.62 -12.25
CA LEU A 60 15.91 -11.78 -11.48
C LEU A 60 16.17 -11.51 -9.99
N HIS A 61 17.16 -12.20 -9.41
CA HIS A 61 17.51 -12.04 -8.00
C HIS A 61 17.99 -10.62 -7.69
N GLN A 62 18.82 -10.02 -8.56
CA GLN A 62 19.27 -8.64 -8.39
C GLN A 62 18.11 -7.63 -8.43
N MET A 63 17.15 -7.82 -9.34
CA MET A 63 15.97 -6.96 -9.41
C MET A 63 15.03 -7.18 -8.23
N MET A 64 14.85 -8.41 -7.77
CA MET A 64 14.04 -8.72 -6.59
C MET A 64 14.58 -8.02 -5.34
N THR A 65 15.90 -8.07 -5.13
CA THR A 65 16.57 -7.40 -4.01
C THR A 65 16.49 -5.88 -4.14
N ALA A 66 16.66 -5.32 -5.35
CA ALA A 66 16.50 -3.88 -5.58
C ALA A 66 15.08 -3.38 -5.31
N MET A 67 14.07 -4.16 -5.70
CA MET A 67 12.65 -3.87 -5.47
C MET A 67 12.29 -3.93 -3.99
N GLN A 68 12.73 -4.97 -3.27
CA GLN A 68 12.55 -5.08 -1.81
C GLN A 68 13.17 -3.89 -1.08
N ASN A 69 14.36 -3.45 -1.50
CA ASN A 69 15.03 -2.29 -0.91
C ASN A 69 14.31 -0.96 -1.21
N GLN A 70 13.63 -0.82 -2.36
CA GLN A 70 12.78 0.33 -2.66
C GLN A 70 11.48 0.32 -1.87
N SER A 71 10.82 -0.83 -1.72
CA SER A 71 9.56 -0.94 -0.94
C SER A 71 9.74 -0.73 0.56
N LYS A 72 10.97 -0.87 1.07
CA LYS A 72 11.30 -0.66 2.49
C LYS A 72 11.63 0.80 2.84
N LYS A 73 11.82 1.66 1.83
CA LYS A 73 12.19 3.08 1.98
C LYS A 73 10.95 3.96 1.88
#